data_AF-A0A257GXR9-F1
#
_entry.id   AF-A0A257GXR9-F1
#
_cell.length_a   1.000
_cell.length_b   1.000
_cell.length_c   1.000
_cell.angle_alpha   90.00
_cell.angle_beta   90.00
_cell.angle_gamma   90.00
#
_symmetry.space_group_name_H-M   'P 1'
#
loop_
_entity.id
_entity.type
_entity.pdbx_description
1 polymer ?
#
loop_
_entity_poly.entity_id
_entity_poly.type
_entity_poly.pdbx_seq_one_letter_code
_entity_poly.pdbx_strand_id
1 'polypeptide(L)' 'MNDRAQFTRMDQSTKEDWALIVPEAMKMARGLPDRVLAHLQLLDGDYGGFPVDRLTHSLQTATLAMKAGRDEEYIVCALL' A
#
# COMPACT_ATOMS: atom_id res chain seq x y z
N MET A 1 -28.13 5.63 -12.08
CA MET A 1 -27.87 4.18 -12.23
C MET A 1 -26.78 3.82 -11.23
N ASN A 2 -26.82 2.61 -10.67
CA ASN A 2 -25.86 2.19 -9.64
C ASN A 2 -24.67 1.54 -10.38
N ASP A 3 -23.60 2.30 -10.61
CA ASP A 3 -22.44 1.87 -11.41
C ASP A 3 -21.53 0.93 -10.60
N ARG A 4 -22.08 -0.22 -10.20
CA ARG A 4 -21.39 -1.26 -9.43
C ARG A 4 -21.64 -2.60 -10.07
N ALA A 5 -20.63 -3.46 -10.06
CA ALA A 5 -20.78 -4.86 -10.42
C ALA A 5 -21.85 -5.53 -9.54
N GLN A 6 -22.61 -6.46 -10.11
CA GLN A 6 -23.77 -7.08 -9.44
C GLN A 6 -23.52 -8.54 -9.02
N PHE A 7 -22.43 -9.16 -9.46
CA PHE A 7 -22.12 -10.53 -9.07
C PHE A 7 -21.91 -10.66 -7.56
N THR A 8 -22.37 -11.77 -6.98
CA THR A 8 -22.09 -12.15 -5.58
C THR A 8 -20.95 -13.18 -5.47
N ARG A 9 -20.54 -13.76 -6.60
CA ARG A 9 -19.38 -14.67 -6.72
C ARG A 9 -18.55 -14.29 -7.94
N MET A 10 -17.22 -14.31 -7.79
CA MET A 10 -16.30 -13.88 -8.87
C MET A 10 -16.41 -14.72 -10.14
N ASP A 11 -16.70 -16.02 -10.01
CA ASP A 11 -16.91 -16.93 -11.15
C ASP A 11 -18.20 -16.64 -11.94
N GLN A 12 -19.10 -15.81 -11.38
CA GLN A 12 -20.32 -15.34 -12.02
C GLN A 12 -20.19 -13.92 -12.58
N SER A 13 -19.00 -13.31 -12.51
CA SER A 13 -18.76 -11.97 -13.04
C SER A 13 -18.94 -11.92 -14.56
N THR A 14 -19.52 -10.84 -15.07
CA THR A 14 -19.70 -10.64 -16.51
C THR A 14 -18.74 -9.60 -17.07
N LYS A 15 -18.64 -9.54 -18.40
CA LYS A 15 -17.84 -8.51 -19.09
C LYS A 15 -18.30 -7.09 -18.70
N GLU A 16 -19.61 -6.91 -18.53
CA GLU A 16 -20.22 -5.65 -18.13
C GLU A 16 -19.81 -5.25 -16.71
N ASP A 17 -19.74 -6.21 -15.77
CA ASP A 17 -19.21 -5.97 -14.42
C ASP A 17 -17.73 -5.52 -14.49
N TRP A 18 -16.91 -6.20 -15.29
CA TRP A 18 -15.50 -5.84 -15.46
C TRP A 18 -15.31 -4.49 -16.16
N ALA A 19 -16.20 -4.10 -17.06
CA ALA A 19 -16.19 -2.77 -17.67
C ALA A 19 -16.37 -1.64 -16.64
N LEU A 20 -17.03 -1.92 -15.51
CA LEU A 20 -17.16 -1.01 -14.36
C LEU A 20 -15.95 -1.11 -13.42
N ILE A 21 -15.46 -2.32 -13.14
CA ILE A 21 -14.39 -2.57 -12.16
C ILE A 21 -13.03 -2.07 -12.65
N VAL A 22 -12.65 -2.37 -13.90
CA VAL A 22 -11.29 -2.13 -14.40
C VAL A 22 -10.89 -0.64 -14.33
N PRO A 23 -11.73 0.32 -14.76
CA PRO A 23 -11.38 1.74 -14.64
C PRO A 23 -11.12 2.18 -13.19
N GLU A 24 -11.96 1.73 -12.24
CA GLU A 24 -11.78 2.05 -10.82
C GLU A 24 -10.55 1.36 -10.24
N ALA A 25 -10.29 0.11 -10.60
CA ALA A 25 -9.07 -0.61 -10.21
C ALA A 25 -7.81 0.11 -10.73
N MET A 26 -7.83 0.61 -11.97
CA MET A 26 -6.72 1.39 -12.53
C MET A 26 -6.52 2.73 -11.82
N LYS A 27 -7.61 3.44 -11.46
CA LYS A 27 -7.52 4.66 -10.64
C LYS A 27 -6.92 4.36 -9.26
N MET A 28 -7.39 3.28 -8.62
CA MET A 28 -6.89 2.81 -7.33
C MET A 28 -5.40 2.47 -7.44
N ALA A 29 -4.99 1.68 -8.43
CA ALA A 29 -3.60 1.28 -8.63
C ALA A 29 -2.66 2.48 -8.81
N ARG A 30 -3.05 3.52 -9.57
CA ARG A 30 -2.23 4.73 -9.74
C ARG A 30 -1.98 5.48 -8.42
N GLY A 31 -2.96 5.50 -7.52
CA GLY A 31 -2.81 6.13 -6.20
C GLY A 31 -2.17 5.22 -5.13
N LEU A 32 -1.68 4.04 -5.49
CA LEU A 32 -1.08 3.11 -4.52
C LEU A 32 0.13 3.70 -3.78
N PRO A 33 1.10 4.37 -4.43
CA PRO A 33 2.26 4.91 -3.73
C PRO A 33 1.88 5.91 -2.63
N ASP A 34 0.99 6.86 -2.94
CA ASP A 34 0.52 7.86 -1.97
C ASP A 34 -0.18 7.21 -0.77
N ARG A 35 -0.98 6.16 -1.01
CA ARG A 35 -1.64 5.44 0.08
C ARG A 35 -0.64 4.68 0.95
N VAL A 36 0.38 4.04 0.36
CA VAL A 36 1.44 3.37 1.13
C VAL A 36 2.17 4.38 2.02
N LEU A 37 2.54 5.54 1.46
CA LEU A 37 3.17 6.61 2.22
C LEU A 37 2.27 7.14 3.34
N ALA A 38 0.98 7.34 3.07
CA ALA A 38 0.02 7.77 4.08
C ALA A 38 -0.10 6.76 5.23
N HIS A 39 -0.06 5.45 4.95
CA HIS A 39 -0.09 4.42 6.00
C HIS A 39 1.19 4.40 6.82
N LEU A 40 2.36 4.56 6.18
CA LEU A 40 3.64 4.71 6.90
C LEU A 40 3.62 5.92 7.83
N GLN A 41 3.04 7.04 7.40
CA GLN A 41 2.92 8.24 8.23
C GLN A 41 2.03 8.06 9.46
N LEU A 42 1.10 7.10 9.48
CA LEU A 42 0.30 6.78 10.68
C LEU A 42 1.15 6.20 11.82
N LEU A 43 2.38 5.75 11.52
CA LEU A 43 3.32 5.22 12.51
C LEU A 43 4.07 6.34 13.27
N ASP A 44 3.94 7.59 12.82
CA ASP A 44 4.54 8.75 13.48
C ASP A 44 3.93 8.95 14.88
N GLY A 45 4.77 9.08 15.89
CA GLY A 45 4.36 9.22 17.28
C GLY A 45 3.81 7.94 17.95
N ASP A 46 3.72 6.79 17.27
CA ASP A 46 3.42 5.51 17.93
C ASP A 46 4.70 4.92 18.54
N TYR A 47 4.96 5.26 19.80
CA TYR A 47 6.14 4.81 20.52
C TYR A 47 6.00 3.39 21.07
N GLY A 48 4.80 2.92 21.42
CA GLY A 48 4.62 1.62 22.09
C GLY A 48 5.49 1.39 23.34
N GLY A 49 6.00 2.45 23.97
CA GLY A 49 6.95 2.38 25.10
C GLY A 49 8.44 2.31 24.72
N PHE A 50 8.79 2.37 23.44
CA PHE A 50 10.18 2.42 22.96
C PHE A 50 10.74 3.85 22.92
N PRO A 51 12.07 4.02 22.84
CA PRO A 51 12.71 5.34 22.74
C PRO A 51 12.47 6.09 21.43
N VAL A 52 12.02 5.40 20.38
CA VAL A 52 11.68 5.97 19.07
C VAL A 52 10.32 5.42 18.61
N ASP A 53 9.61 6.20 17.80
CA ASP A 53 8.36 5.76 17.20
C ASP A 53 8.58 4.72 16.09
N ARG A 54 7.49 4.05 15.71
CA ARG A 54 7.51 3.02 14.66
C ARG A 54 7.94 3.57 13.30
N LEU A 55 7.58 4.80 12.95
CA LEU A 55 8.02 5.42 11.70
C LEU A 55 9.54 5.54 11.66
N THR A 56 10.14 6.03 12.74
CA THR A 56 11.59 6.12 12.92
C THR A 56 12.24 4.75 12.80
N HIS A 57 11.65 3.72 13.42
CA HIS A 57 12.15 2.35 13.31
C HIS A 57 12.12 1.80 11.87
N SER A 58 11.03 2.02 11.14
CA SER A 58 10.91 1.67 9.71
C SER A 58 11.97 2.38 8.87
N LEU A 59 12.14 3.70 9.05
CA LEU A 59 13.13 4.50 8.32
C LEU A 59 14.56 4.04 8.63
N GLN A 60 14.85 3.69 9.89
CA GLN A 60 16.14 3.14 10.28
C GLN A 60 16.43 1.82 9.56
N THR A 61 15.46 0.91 9.52
CA THR A 61 15.59 -0.40 8.87
C THR A 61 15.84 -0.25 7.36
N ALA A 62 15.05 0.59 6.68
CA ALA A 62 15.26 0.90 5.27
C ALA A 62 16.62 1.58 4.99
N THR A 63 17.06 2.48 5.87
CA THR A 63 18.38 3.12 5.77
C THR A 63 19.51 2.10 5.91
N LEU A 64 19.38 1.11 6.80
CA LEU A 64 20.36 0.04 6.94
C LEU A 64 20.40 -0.85 5.70
N ALA A 65 19.24 -1.20 5.12
CA ALA A 65 19.16 -1.94 3.86
C ALA A 65 19.84 -1.19 2.71
N MET A 66 19.60 0.12 2.60
CA MET A 66 20.25 0.99 1.61
C MET A 66 21.78 1.00 1.80
N LYS A 67 22.26 1.16 3.03
CA LYS A 67 23.71 1.13 3.34
C LYS A 67 24.35 -0.24 3.07
N ALA A 68 23.56 -1.31 3.14
CA ALA A 68 23.98 -2.66 2.78
C ALA A 68 23.96 -2.92 1.26
N GLY A 69 23.63 -1.92 0.43
CA GLY A 69 23.63 -2.04 -1.03
C GLY A 69 22.51 -2.93 -1.57
N ARG A 70 21.38 -3.02 -0.86
CA ARG A 70 20.18 -3.72 -1.35
C ARG A 70 19.51 -2.95 -2.49
N ASP A 71 18.71 -3.65 -3.28
CA ASP A 71 17.94 -3.04 -4.35
C ASP A 71 16.76 -2.20 -3.80
N GLU A 72 16.17 -1.39 -4.69
CA GLU A 72 15.08 -0.48 -4.32
C GLU A 72 13.87 -1.24 -3.77
N GLU A 73 13.50 -2.36 -4.38
CA GLU A 73 12.38 -3.19 -3.93
C GLU A 73 12.58 -3.65 -2.48
N TYR A 74 13.79 -4.12 -2.13
CA TYR A 74 14.10 -4.54 -0.77
C TYR A 74 14.14 -3.35 0.20
N ILE A 75 14.67 -2.19 -0.22
CA ILE A 75 14.68 -0.97 0.61
C ILE A 75 13.24 -0.52 0.91
N VAL A 76 12.34 -0.56 -0.07
CA VAL A 76 10.93 -0.22 0.11
C VAL A 76 10.22 -1.25 1.00
N CYS A 77 10.47 -2.55 0.80
CA CYS A 77 9.95 -3.59 1.68
C CYS A 77 10.41 -3.40 3.13
N ALA A 78 11.63 -2.91 3.36
CA ALA A 78 12.16 -2.64 4.71
C ALA A 78 11.48 -1.45 5.41
N LEU A 79 10.62 -0.69 4.73
CA LEU A 79 9.77 0.32 5.37
C LEU A 79 8.51 -0.29 6.01
N LEU A 80 8.08 -1.48 5.56
CA LEU A 80 6.81 -2.15 5.92
C LEU A 80 7.03 -3.26 6.95
#